data_AF-A0A7R9WY11-F1
#
_entry.id   AF-A0A7R9WY11-F1
#
_cell.length_a   1.000
_cell.length_b   1.000
_cell.length_c   1.000
_cell.angle_alpha   90.00
_cell.angle_beta   90.00
_cell.angle_gamma   90.00
#
_symmetry.space_group_name_H-M   'P 1'
#
loop_
_entity.id
_entity.type
_entity.pdbx_description
1 polymer ?
#
loop_
_entity_poly.entity_id
_entity_poly.type
_entity_poly.pdbx_seq_one_letter_code
_entity_poly.pdbx_strand_id
1 'polypeptide(L)'
;EVPQGILDFCAERGVKCETHADLSEACQSAQVLYVTRVQKERFETEEAYEAVKGSYVVDKEFMDSKAPKDMIVMHPLPRVDEIATDVDKDPRAAYFRQMENGMYVRMALLALLLGKRSP
;
A
#
# COMPACT_ATOMS: atom_id res chain seq x y z
N GLU A 1 -4.83 -1.51 -13.79
CA GLU A 1 -4.54 -0.06 -13.77
C GLU A 1 -5.53 0.68 -12.89
N VAL A 2 -5.23 1.93 -12.49
CA VAL A 2 -6.16 2.77 -11.72
C VAL A 2 -7.33 3.20 -12.61
N PRO A 3 -8.60 3.11 -12.16
CA PRO A 3 -9.74 3.52 -12.98
C PRO A 3 -9.67 5.00 -13.40
N GLN A 4 -10.00 5.30 -14.66
CA GLN A 4 -9.88 6.65 -15.22
C GLN A 4 -10.65 7.71 -14.43
N GLY A 5 -11.86 7.40 -13.96
CA GLY A 5 -12.65 8.36 -13.17
C GLY A 5 -11.99 8.79 -11.86
N ILE A 6 -11.07 7.99 -11.30
CA ILE A 6 -10.26 8.38 -10.13
C ILE A 6 -9.15 9.34 -10.54
N LEU A 7 -8.50 9.10 -11.68
CA LEU A 7 -7.47 9.99 -12.22
C LEU A 7 -8.06 11.36 -12.57
N ASP A 8 -9.25 11.38 -13.18
CA ASP A 8 -9.97 12.60 -13.50
C ASP A 8 -10.33 13.38 -12.23
N PHE A 9 -10.87 12.69 -11.21
CA PHE A 9 -11.20 13.28 -9.91
C PHE A 9 -9.99 13.93 -9.22
N CYS A 10 -8.82 13.30 -9.32
CA CYS A 10 -7.55 13.82 -8.83
C CYS A 10 -7.11 15.06 -9.63
N ALA A 11 -7.16 14.99 -10.97
CA ALA A 11 -6.76 16.07 -11.86
C ALA A 11 -7.61 17.34 -11.65
N GLU A 12 -8.93 17.19 -11.50
CA GLU A 12 -9.86 18.29 -11.18
C GLU A 12 -9.50 19.04 -9.88
N ARG A 13 -8.82 18.36 -8.94
CA ARG A 13 -8.38 18.91 -7.66
C ARG A 13 -6.91 19.37 -7.68
N GLY A 14 -6.26 19.34 -8.83
CA GLY A 14 -4.86 19.71 -8.99
C GLY A 14 -3.89 18.68 -8.39
N VAL A 15 -4.34 17.45 -8.13
CA VAL A 15 -3.46 16.37 -7.68
C VAL A 15 -2.75 15.78 -8.89
N LYS A 16 -1.41 15.79 -8.88
CA LYS A 16 -0.59 15.19 -9.92
C LYS A 16 -0.57 13.67 -9.74
N CYS A 17 -0.80 12.94 -10.83
CA CYS A 17 -0.72 11.48 -10.87
C CYS A 17 0.25 11.06 -11.97
N GLU A 18 1.14 10.13 -11.64
CA GLU A 18 2.12 9.57 -12.57
C GLU A 18 2.07 8.05 -12.48
N THR A 19 2.29 7.38 -13.60
CA THR A 19 2.32 5.91 -13.69
C THR A 19 3.73 5.49 -14.08
N HIS A 20 4.26 4.53 -13.33
CA HIS A 20 5.60 3.99 -13.51
C HIS A 20 5.50 2.47 -13.69
N ALA A 21 6.37 1.90 -14.53
CA ALA A 21 6.45 0.46 -14.72
C ALA A 21 7.42 -0.22 -13.74
N ASP A 22 8.41 0.54 -13.24
CA ASP A 22 9.41 0.07 -12.27
C ASP A 22 9.16 0.64 -10.87
N LEU A 23 9.30 -0.23 -9.86
CA LEU A 23 9.07 0.14 -8.47
C LEU A 23 10.13 1.13 -7.94
N SER A 24 11.39 0.99 -8.36
CA SER A 24 12.47 1.87 -7.91
C SER A 24 12.30 3.27 -8.46
N GLU A 25 11.91 3.40 -9.73
CA GLU A 25 11.54 4.67 -10.35
C GLU A 25 10.37 5.33 -9.64
N ALA A 26 9.30 4.57 -9.36
CA ALA A 26 8.12 5.07 -8.65
C ALA A 26 8.44 5.58 -7.23
N CYS A 27 9.44 4.98 -6.57
CA CYS A 27 9.74 5.26 -5.16
C CYS A 27 10.81 6.32 -4.92
N GLN A 28 11.50 6.84 -5.96
CA GLN A 28 12.66 7.74 -5.78
C GLN A 28 12.40 8.92 -4.85
N SER A 29 11.19 9.48 -4.87
CA SER A 29 10.75 10.59 -4.03
C SER A 29 9.53 10.27 -3.15
N ALA A 30 9.21 9.00 -2.96
CA ALA A 30 8.04 8.58 -2.18
C ALA A 30 8.29 8.69 -0.67
N GLN A 31 7.31 9.19 0.07
CA GLN A 31 7.28 9.10 1.55
C GLN A 31 6.45 7.90 2.03
N VAL A 32 5.52 7.42 1.21
CA VAL A 32 4.64 6.29 1.53
C VAL A 32 4.58 5.36 0.33
N LEU A 33 4.99 4.11 0.53
CA LEU A 33 4.73 3.02 -0.40
C LEU A 33 3.54 2.23 0.10
N TYR A 34 2.38 2.38 -0.55
CA TYR A 34 1.17 1.65 -0.22
C TYR A 34 1.02 0.44 -1.14
N VAL A 35 1.40 -0.73 -0.62
CA VAL A 35 1.42 -1.98 -1.37
C VAL A 35 0.05 -2.66 -1.28
N THR A 36 -0.35 -3.38 -2.34
CA THR A 36 -1.58 -4.17 -2.36
C THR A 36 -1.34 -5.56 -2.93
N ARG A 37 -2.01 -6.56 -2.38
CA ARG A 37 -2.07 -7.91 -2.92
C ARG A 37 -2.54 -7.93 -4.38
N VAL A 38 -1.88 -8.72 -5.22
CA VAL A 38 -2.44 -9.11 -6.52
C VAL A 38 -3.64 -10.03 -6.27
N GLN A 39 -4.84 -9.51 -6.53
CA GLN A 39 -6.09 -10.22 -6.23
C GLN A 39 -6.41 -11.25 -7.31
N LYS A 40 -5.91 -12.48 -7.13
CA LYS A 40 -6.17 -13.61 -8.03
C LYS A 40 -7.65 -13.76 -8.39
N GLU A 41 -8.55 -13.52 -7.43
CA GLU A 41 -10.00 -13.60 -7.61
C GLU A 41 -10.60 -12.57 -8.59
N ARG A 42 -9.82 -11.60 -9.07
CA ARG A 42 -10.25 -10.57 -10.02
C ARG A 42 -9.81 -10.82 -11.46
N PHE A 43 -9.06 -11.88 -11.73
CA PHE A 43 -8.61 -12.23 -13.07
C PHE A 43 -9.60 -13.17 -13.76
N GLU A 44 -9.82 -12.96 -15.05
CA GLU A 44 -10.69 -13.82 -15.87
C GLU A 44 -10.04 -15.18 -16.16
N THR A 45 -8.70 -15.23 -16.20
CA THR A 45 -7.92 -16.45 -16.47
C THR A 45 -6.72 -16.56 -15.54
N GLU A 46 -6.25 -17.79 -15.34
CA GLU A 46 -5.06 -18.07 -14.52
C GLU A 46 -3.78 -17.51 -15.17
N GLU A 47 -3.70 -17.56 -16.51
CA GLU A 47 -2.54 -17.07 -17.26
C GLU A 47 -2.37 -15.55 -17.08
N ALA A 48 -3.47 -14.79 -17.05
CA ALA A 48 -3.43 -13.35 -16.82
C ALA A 48 -2.96 -13.00 -15.40
N TYR A 49 -3.30 -13.83 -14.42
CA TYR A 49 -2.83 -13.70 -13.04
C TYR A 49 -1.34 -14.02 -12.94
N GLU A 50 -0.89 -15.17 -13.45
CA GLU A 50 0.52 -15.59 -13.39
C GLU A 50 1.44 -14.64 -14.18
N ALA A 51 0.93 -13.93 -15.19
CA ALA A 51 1.69 -12.90 -15.91
C ALA A 51 2.04 -11.66 -15.05
N VAL A 52 1.27 -11.36 -14.00
CA VAL A 52 1.47 -10.17 -13.15
C VAL A 52 1.81 -10.52 -11.70
N LYS A 53 1.63 -11.77 -11.30
CA LYS A 53 2.07 -12.28 -10.00
C LYS A 53 3.59 -12.14 -9.89
N GLY A 54 4.05 -11.58 -8.78
CA GLY A 54 5.48 -11.31 -8.57
C GLY A 54 6.06 -10.24 -9.51
N SER A 55 5.22 -9.47 -10.22
CA SER A 55 5.67 -8.34 -11.05
C SER A 55 6.50 -7.31 -10.29
N TYR A 56 6.30 -7.24 -8.97
CA TYR A 56 7.20 -6.57 -8.04
C TYR A 56 7.16 -7.28 -6.69
N VAL A 57 8.27 -7.22 -5.97
CA VAL A 57 8.40 -7.71 -4.60
C VAL A 57 9.12 -6.67 -3.78
N VAL A 58 8.55 -6.31 -2.63
CA VAL A 58 9.25 -5.50 -1.63
C VAL A 58 10.00 -6.45 -0.71
N ASP A 59 11.30 -6.58 -0.94
CA ASP A 59 12.22 -7.39 -0.13
C ASP A 59 13.26 -6.52 0.57
N LYS A 60 14.11 -7.18 1.38
CA LYS A 60 15.18 -6.47 2.09
C LYS A 60 16.19 -5.80 1.16
N GLU A 61 16.50 -6.40 0.00
CA GLU A 61 17.45 -5.81 -0.94
C GLU A 61 16.92 -4.49 -1.53
N PHE A 62 15.65 -4.47 -1.94
CA PHE A 62 14.98 -3.25 -2.37
C PHE A 62 14.97 -2.20 -1.24
N MET A 63 14.63 -2.60 -0.02
CA MET A 63 14.57 -1.71 1.14
C MET A 63 15.94 -1.09 1.46
N ASP A 64 17.02 -1.87 1.37
CA ASP A 64 18.37 -1.43 1.72
C ASP A 64 19.02 -0.59 0.61
N SER A 65 18.73 -0.89 -0.66
CA SER A 65 19.48 -0.33 -1.80
C SER A 65 18.72 0.70 -2.64
N LYS A 66 17.38 0.67 -2.64
CA LYS A 66 16.53 1.50 -3.53
C LYS A 66 15.54 2.37 -2.78
N ALA A 67 14.96 1.87 -1.69
CA ALA A 67 13.94 2.60 -0.96
C ALA A 67 14.51 3.83 -0.24
N PRO A 68 13.83 4.99 -0.28
CA PRO A 68 14.22 6.15 0.49
C PRO A 68 14.28 5.85 2.00
N LYS A 69 15.17 6.54 2.72
CA LYS A 69 15.40 6.32 4.16
C LYS A 69 14.20 6.66 5.04
N ASP A 70 13.43 7.67 4.65
CA ASP A 70 12.29 8.18 5.42
C ASP A 70 10.94 7.69 4.87
N MET A 71 10.96 6.77 3.90
CA MET A 71 9.74 6.20 3.32
C MET A 71 9.18 5.12 4.25
N ILE A 72 7.86 5.12 4.50
CA ILE A 72 7.18 4.01 5.18
C ILE A 72 6.53 3.04 4.18
N VAL A 73 6.43 1.78 4.55
CA VAL A 73 5.72 0.75 3.78
C VAL A 73 4.41 0.40 4.47
N MET A 74 3.30 0.55 3.77
CA MET A 74 1.94 0.26 4.24
C MET A 74 1.34 -0.86 3.39
N HIS A 75 0.42 -1.63 4.00
CA HIS A 75 -0.26 -2.73 3.34
C HIS A 75 -1.60 -3.01 4.05
N PRO A 76 -2.71 -3.18 3.33
CA PRO A 76 -4.02 -3.41 3.94
C PRO A 76 -4.17 -4.81 4.55
N LEU A 77 -3.31 -5.76 4.16
CA LEU A 77 -3.32 -7.18 4.53
C LEU A 77 -4.59 -7.92 4.07
N PRO A 78 -4.57 -9.28 4.01
CA PRO A 78 -3.39 -10.15 4.14
C PRO A 78 -2.44 -9.98 2.95
N ARG A 79 -1.14 -10.16 3.21
CA ARG A 79 -0.12 -10.26 2.14
C ARG A 79 0.13 -11.71 1.75
N VAL A 80 0.64 -11.94 0.55
CA VAL A 80 1.02 -13.28 0.07
C VAL A 80 2.53 -13.32 -0.19
N ASP A 81 2.97 -12.65 -1.24
CA ASP A 81 4.32 -12.72 -1.80
C ASP A 81 4.83 -11.34 -2.28
N GLU A 82 3.98 -10.31 -2.26
CA GLU A 82 4.30 -8.94 -2.66
C GLU A 82 5.20 -8.18 -1.65
N ILE A 83 5.26 -8.64 -0.40
CA ILE A 83 6.19 -8.14 0.63
C ILE A 83 6.83 -9.33 1.33
N ALA A 84 8.16 -9.46 1.23
CA ALA A 84 8.90 -10.53 1.88
C ALA A 84 8.89 -10.38 3.41
N THR A 85 9.00 -11.49 4.14
CA THR A 85 8.94 -11.53 5.60
C THR A 85 10.17 -10.95 6.29
N ASP A 86 11.29 -10.84 5.59
CA ASP A 86 12.51 -10.21 6.09
C ASP A 86 12.39 -8.69 6.23
N VAL A 87 11.43 -8.07 5.54
CA VAL A 87 11.06 -6.65 5.67
C VAL A 87 10.36 -6.35 6.99
N ASP A 88 9.81 -7.36 7.69
CA ASP A 88 9.05 -7.15 8.94
C ASP A 88 9.86 -6.48 10.05
N LYS A 89 11.19 -6.66 10.01
CA LYS A 89 12.13 -6.11 10.99
C LYS A 89 12.59 -4.71 10.63
N ASP A 90 12.28 -4.22 9.44
CA ASP A 90 12.63 -2.86 9.02
C ASP A 90 11.75 -1.84 9.77
N PRO A 91 12.31 -0.81 10.42
CA PRO A 91 11.51 0.20 11.12
C PRO A 91 10.49 0.92 10.21
N ARG A 92 10.76 0.99 8.91
CA ARG A 92 9.86 1.56 7.89
C ARG A 92 8.65 0.70 7.61
N ALA A 93 8.67 -0.59 7.94
CA ALA A 93 7.51 -1.47 7.82
C ALA A 93 6.41 -1.05 8.80
N ALA A 94 5.35 -0.44 8.28
CA ALA A 94 4.29 0.18 9.09
C ALA A 94 2.98 -0.60 9.10
N TYR A 95 2.83 -1.64 8.26
CA TYR A 95 1.56 -2.36 8.08
C TYR A 95 1.02 -3.03 9.36
N PHE A 96 1.87 -3.49 10.30
CA PHE A 96 1.37 -3.98 11.60
C PHE A 96 0.89 -2.83 12.50
N ARG A 97 1.64 -1.72 12.57
CA ARG A 97 1.21 -0.50 13.28
C ARG A 97 -0.08 0.06 12.66
N GLN A 98 -0.25 -0.03 11.35
CA GLN A 98 -1.46 0.35 10.63
C GLN A 98 -2.67 -0.49 11.08
N MET A 99 -2.52 -1.80 11.32
CA MET A 99 -3.62 -2.64 11.81
C MET A 99 -4.08 -2.22 13.21
N GLU A 100 -3.11 -1.94 14.09
CA GLU A 100 -3.38 -1.42 15.44
C GLU A 100 -4.07 -0.06 15.39
N ASN A 101 -3.59 0.86 14.55
CA ASN A 101 -4.25 2.15 14.31
C ASN A 101 -5.70 1.96 13.83
N GLY A 102 -5.96 0.93 13.02
CA GLY A 102 -7.31 0.59 12.57
C GLY A 102 -8.26 0.21 13.72
N MET A 103 -7.77 -0.42 14.79
CA MET A 103 -8.56 -0.68 16.00
C MET A 103 -8.98 0.63 16.66
N TYR A 104 -8.04 1.54 16.90
CA TYR A 104 -8.31 2.83 17.55
C TYR A 104 -9.23 3.72 16.72
N VAL A 105 -9.05 3.77 15.40
CA VAL A 105 -9.95 4.51 14.49
C VAL A 105 -11.37 3.98 14.58
N ARG A 106 -11.56 2.65 14.61
CA ARG A 106 -12.90 2.04 14.75
C ARG A 106 -13.52 2.32 16.12
N MET A 107 -12.73 2.26 17.20
CA MET A 107 -13.20 2.64 18.54
C MET A 107 -13.68 4.09 18.57
N ALA A 108 -12.90 5.03 18.00
CA ALA A 108 -13.27 6.43 17.92
C ALA A 108 -14.53 6.66 17.09
N LEU A 109 -14.66 5.98 15.94
CA LEU A 109 -15.83 6.04 15.09
C LEU A 109 -17.10 5.55 15.83
N LEU A 110 -17.01 4.41 16.52
CA LEU A 110 -18.12 3.89 17.32
C LEU A 110 -18.50 4.83 18.46
N ALA A 111 -17.51 5.40 19.16
CA ALA A 111 -17.77 6.36 20.23
C ALA A 111 -18.51 7.61 19.71
N LEU A 112 -18.09 8.15 18.56
CA LEU A 112 -18.73 9.28 17.89
C LEU A 112 -20.18 8.97 17.51
N LEU A 113 -20.43 7.82 16.86
CA LEU A 113 -21.76 7.40 16.42
C LEU A 113 -22.73 7.16 17.59
N LEU A 114 -22.22 6.68 18.72
CA LEU A 114 -23.02 6.40 19.92
C LEU A 114 -23.13 7.61 20.86
N GLY A 115 -22.70 8.80 20.44
CA GLY A 115 -22.78 10.03 21.23
C GLY A 115 -21.88 10.04 22.47
N LYS A 116 -20.90 9.13 22.53
CA LYS A 116 -19.86 9.09 23.57
C LYS A 116 -18.73 10.04 23.17
N ARG A 117 -18.98 11.35 23.26
CA ARG A 117 -17.90 12.33 23.14
C ARG A 117 -16.97 12.17 24.35
N SER A 118 -15.66 12.18 24.13
CA SER A 118 -14.75 12.51 25.23
C SER A 118 -15.15 13.89 25.77
N PRO A 119 -15.07 14.12 27.09
CA PRO A 119 -15.28 15.44 27.67
C PRO A 119 -14.37 16.49 27.01
#